data_AF-A0A3P7IQK2-F1
#
_entry.id   AF-A0A3P7IQK2-F1
#
_cell.length_a   1.000
_cell.length_b   1.000
_cell.length_c   1.000
_cell.angle_alpha   90.00
_cell.angle_beta   90.00
_cell.angle_gamma   90.00
#
_symmetry.space_group_name_H-M   'P 1'
#
loop_
_entity.id
_entity.type
_entity.pdbx_description
1 polymer ?
#
loop_
_entity_poly.entity_id
_entity_poly.type
_entity_poly.pdbx_seq_one_letter_code
_entity_poly.pdbx_strand_id
1 'polypeptide(L)'
;MRSPINTCREMITPFEKLVHNNETGTWDEVDNQFSFRNACWFTVCSLMQQGSELSPRAPSMRVATAVWWFFTMILLSSYTANLAAFLTTQRMVSPIENADDLSSQTKIKYGTLGRGSTMSFFNESKIETYERMWKLMSSNPAYFVNSSNEGIARVKSSDYAYLMESSMLEYAVERDCELMQIGGLLDQKGYGIGLPKGESAFE
;
A
#
# COMPACT_ATOMS: atom_id res chain seq x y z
N MET A 1 -56.49 -58.21 7.25
CA MET A 1 -56.26 -57.24 6.17
C MET A 1 -56.77 -55.88 6.59
N ARG A 2 -55.89 -54.99 7.05
CA ARG A 2 -56.17 -53.54 7.16
C ARG A 2 -54.86 -52.82 6.88
N SER A 3 -54.86 -52.04 5.81
CA SER A 3 -53.67 -51.46 5.17
C SER A 3 -53.06 -50.33 6.01
N PRO A 4 -51.79 -49.96 5.74
CA PRO A 4 -51.11 -48.86 6.41
C PRO A 4 -51.48 -47.55 5.72
N ILE A 5 -52.39 -46.78 6.32
CA ILE A 5 -52.80 -45.45 5.80
C ILE A 5 -52.09 -44.30 6.54
N ASN A 6 -51.33 -44.59 7.60
CA ASN A 6 -50.78 -43.53 8.47
C ASN A 6 -49.38 -43.04 8.09
N THR A 7 -48.69 -43.64 7.12
CA THR A 7 -47.31 -43.26 6.77
C THR A 7 -47.20 -42.04 5.83
N CYS A 8 -48.32 -41.53 5.30
CA CYS A 8 -48.30 -40.37 4.38
C CYS A 8 -48.62 -39.03 5.06
N ARG A 9 -48.88 -39.00 6.37
CA ARG A 9 -49.17 -37.77 7.12
C ARG A 9 -48.00 -37.28 7.98
N GLU A 10 -46.76 -37.55 7.58
CA GLU A 10 -45.58 -37.08 8.33
C GLU A 10 -44.66 -36.15 7.53
N MET A 11 -45.06 -35.73 6.33
CA MET A 11 -44.16 -34.99 5.43
C MET A 11 -44.71 -33.64 4.95
N ILE A 12 -45.44 -32.89 5.80
CA ILE A 12 -46.06 -31.61 5.41
C ILE A 12 -45.63 -30.38 6.23
N THR A 13 -44.93 -30.51 7.37
CA THR A 13 -44.38 -29.32 8.06
C THR A 13 -42.85 -29.31 8.00
N PRO A 14 -42.22 -28.37 7.25
CA PRO A 14 -40.76 -28.26 7.17
C PRO A 14 -40.10 -27.74 8.47
N PHE A 15 -40.87 -27.60 9.54
CA PHE A 15 -40.50 -26.95 10.79
C PHE A 15 -40.48 -27.89 12.01
N GLU A 16 -40.99 -29.11 11.89
CA GLU A 16 -41.26 -29.97 13.04
C GLU A 16 -40.57 -31.32 12.85
N LYS A 17 -39.63 -31.64 13.75
CA LYS A 17 -38.93 -32.93 13.75
C LYS A 17 -39.35 -33.71 14.99
N LEU A 18 -40.09 -34.78 14.74
CA LEU A 18 -40.40 -35.80 15.74
C LEU A 18 -39.25 -36.80 15.81
N VAL A 19 -38.78 -37.10 17.01
CA VAL A 19 -37.82 -38.18 17.25
C VAL A 19 -38.58 -39.37 17.82
N HIS A 20 -38.39 -40.54 17.21
CA HIS A 20 -38.98 -41.78 17.71
C HIS A 20 -38.26 -42.23 18.97
N ASN A 21 -38.99 -42.33 20.07
CA ASN A 21 -38.47 -42.86 21.32
C ASN A 21 -38.69 -44.39 21.35
N ASN A 22 -37.60 -45.15 21.30
CA ASN A 22 -37.64 -46.62 21.25
C ASN A 22 -38.10 -47.25 22.57
N GLU A 23 -38.09 -46.51 23.68
CA GLU A 23 -38.46 -47.03 25.01
C GLU A 23 -39.96 -46.88 25.30
N THR A 24 -40.58 -45.81 24.82
CA THR A 24 -42.01 -45.50 25.03
C THR A 24 -42.87 -45.75 23.80
N GLY A 25 -42.27 -45.95 22.62
CA GLY A 25 -42.97 -46.10 21.35
C GLY A 25 -43.73 -44.84 20.92
N THR A 26 -43.38 -43.69 21.49
CA THR A 26 -43.99 -42.37 21.23
C THR A 26 -43.08 -41.51 20.35
N TRP A 27 -43.70 -40.58 19.65
CA TRP A 27 -43.01 -39.55 18.86
C TRP A 27 -42.89 -38.30 19.72
N ASP A 28 -41.67 -37.92 20.10
CA ASP A 28 -41.43 -36.74 20.92
C ASP A 28 -41.06 -35.54 20.03
N GLU A 29 -41.69 -34.38 20.27
CA GLU A 29 -41.36 -33.11 19.62
C GLU A 29 -40.01 -32.58 20.11
N VAL A 30 -39.09 -32.30 19.19
CA VAL A 30 -37.80 -31.69 19.53
C VAL A 30 -37.86 -30.19 19.38
N ASP A 31 -37.64 -29.47 20.47
CA ASP A 31 -37.62 -28.01 20.47
C ASP A 31 -36.54 -27.40 19.58
N ASN A 32 -36.90 -26.32 18.89
CA ASN A 32 -36.00 -25.54 18.07
C ASN A 32 -34.97 -24.78 18.93
N GLN A 33 -33.69 -25.15 18.80
CA GLN A 33 -32.58 -24.53 19.54
C GLN A 33 -32.21 -23.12 19.03
N PHE A 34 -32.76 -22.70 17.88
CA PHE A 34 -32.50 -21.40 17.26
C PHE A 34 -33.46 -20.32 17.76
N SER A 35 -33.17 -19.77 18.94
CA SER A 35 -33.69 -18.45 19.35
C SER A 35 -32.92 -17.32 18.66
N PHE A 36 -33.47 -16.10 18.59
CA PHE A 36 -32.82 -14.93 17.95
C PHE A 36 -31.38 -14.69 18.45
N ARG A 37 -31.16 -14.84 19.75
CA ARG A 37 -29.83 -14.70 20.38
C ARG A 37 -28.86 -15.79 19.90
N ASN A 38 -29.35 -17.03 19.79
CA ASN A 38 -28.55 -18.17 19.33
C ASN A 38 -28.27 -18.10 17.83
N ALA A 39 -29.21 -17.56 17.04
CA ALA A 39 -29.02 -17.30 15.62
C ALA A 39 -27.96 -16.22 15.39
N CYS A 40 -28.01 -15.11 16.13
CA CYS A 40 -26.98 -14.07 16.06
C CYS A 40 -25.60 -14.61 16.45
N TRP A 41 -25.52 -15.42 17.51
CA TRP A 41 -24.29 -16.10 17.91
C TRP A 41 -23.76 -17.04 16.82
N PHE A 42 -24.64 -17.85 16.24
CA PHE A 42 -24.30 -18.73 15.11
C PHE A 42 -23.72 -17.96 13.91
N THR A 43 -24.32 -16.82 13.57
CA THR A 43 -23.84 -15.94 12.50
C THR A 43 -22.45 -15.37 12.79
N VAL A 44 -22.19 -14.94 14.02
CA VAL A 44 -20.87 -14.42 14.45
C VAL A 44 -19.82 -15.53 14.43
N CYS A 45 -20.12 -16.72 14.96
CA CYS A 45 -19.21 -17.86 14.89
C CYS A 45 -18.88 -18.26 13.45
N SER A 46 -19.91 -18.32 12.58
CA SER A 46 -19.74 -18.60 11.15
C SER A 46 -18.86 -17.56 10.45
N LEU A 47 -18.96 -16.27 10.81
CA LEU A 47 -18.12 -15.21 10.27
C LEU A 47 -16.66 -15.36 10.71
N MET A 48 -16.43 -15.73 11.97
CA MET A 48 -15.09 -15.95 12.52
C MET A 48 -14.48 -17.31 12.12
N GLN A 49 -15.15 -18.08 11.24
CA GLN A 49 -14.81 -19.47 10.89
C GLN A 49 -14.68 -20.40 12.12
N GLN A 50 -15.31 -20.02 13.24
CA GLN A 50 -15.36 -20.82 14.45
C GLN A 50 -16.58 -21.73 14.35
N GLY A 51 -16.36 -23.05 14.47
CA GLY A 51 -17.45 -24.01 14.54
C GLY A 51 -18.38 -23.68 15.71
N SER A 52 -19.69 -23.75 15.50
CA SER A 52 -20.67 -23.62 16.58
C SER A 52 -21.27 -24.99 16.89
N GLU A 53 -21.58 -25.24 18.16
CA GLU A 53 -22.21 -26.48 18.61
C GLU A 53 -23.69 -26.59 18.19
N LEU A 54 -24.25 -25.51 17.63
CA LEU A 54 -25.65 -25.39 17.20
C LEU A 54 -25.77 -25.79 15.72
N SER A 55 -26.32 -26.96 15.44
CA SER A 55 -26.50 -27.46 14.07
C SER A 55 -27.95 -27.29 13.58
N PRO A 56 -28.20 -26.66 12.42
CA PRO A 56 -29.55 -26.54 11.85
C PRO A 56 -30.11 -27.92 11.48
N ARG A 57 -31.15 -28.33 12.23
CA ARG A 57 -31.83 -29.62 12.04
C ARG A 57 -32.83 -29.59 10.86
N ALA A 58 -33.49 -28.46 10.61
CA ALA A 58 -34.49 -28.33 9.53
C ALA A 58 -33.84 -28.18 8.14
N PRO A 59 -34.44 -28.73 7.06
CA PRO A 59 -33.89 -28.66 5.71
C PRO A 59 -33.80 -27.23 5.15
N SER A 60 -34.79 -26.39 5.45
CA SER A 60 -34.82 -24.96 5.06
C SER A 60 -33.66 -24.16 5.66
N MET A 61 -33.38 -24.39 6.95
CA MET A 61 -32.28 -23.74 7.69
C MET A 61 -30.89 -24.15 7.17
N ARG A 62 -30.74 -25.37 6.65
CA ARG A 62 -29.49 -25.82 6.02
C ARG A 62 -29.21 -25.08 4.72
N VAL A 63 -30.22 -24.87 3.89
CA VAL A 63 -30.09 -24.08 2.66
C VAL A 63 -29.74 -22.62 2.99
N ALA A 64 -30.43 -22.01 3.97
CA ALA A 64 -30.12 -20.66 4.43
C ALA A 64 -28.68 -20.53 4.97
N THR A 65 -28.22 -21.51 5.75
CA THR A 65 -26.84 -21.56 6.25
C THR A 65 -25.83 -21.72 5.13
N ALA A 66 -26.12 -22.52 4.09
CA ALA A 66 -25.23 -22.69 2.95
C ALA A 66 -25.08 -21.41 2.12
N VAL A 67 -26.18 -20.70 1.88
CA VAL A 67 -26.16 -19.39 1.19
C VAL A 67 -25.41 -18.35 2.02
N TRP A 68 -25.66 -18.32 3.34
CA TRP A 68 -24.93 -17.46 4.27
C TRP A 68 -23.42 -17.77 4.26
N TRP A 69 -23.06 -19.06 4.30
CA TRP A 69 -21.67 -19.49 4.28
C TRP A 69 -20.95 -19.07 3.00
N PHE A 70 -21.61 -19.21 1.85
CA PHE A 70 -21.09 -18.71 0.58
C PHE A 70 -20.86 -17.20 0.58
N PHE A 71 -21.82 -16.43 1.11
CA PHE A 71 -21.67 -14.98 1.29
C PHE A 71 -20.48 -14.62 2.20
N THR A 72 -20.33 -15.30 3.35
CA THR A 72 -19.21 -15.06 4.27
C THR A 72 -17.86 -15.39 3.64
N MET A 73 -17.77 -16.45 2.82
CA MET A 73 -16.55 -16.79 2.08
C MET A 73 -16.15 -15.71 1.09
N ILE A 74 -17.12 -15.15 0.35
CA ILE A 74 -16.84 -14.04 -0.58
C ILE A 74 -16.36 -12.82 0.19
N LEU A 75 -17.06 -12.42 1.26
CA LEU A 75 -16.68 -11.27 2.09
C LEU A 75 -15.27 -11.42 2.65
N LEU A 76 -14.95 -12.58 3.22
CA LEU A 76 -13.64 -12.82 3.82
C LEU A 76 -12.55 -12.85 2.76
N SER A 77 -12.81 -13.45 1.59
CA SER A 77 -11.87 -13.46 0.47
C SER A 77 -11.55 -12.04 0.00
N SER A 78 -12.56 -11.19 -0.22
CA SER A 78 -12.35 -9.78 -0.61
C SER A 78 -11.63 -8.97 0.45
N TYR A 79 -11.96 -9.17 1.74
CA TYR A 79 -11.27 -8.50 2.85
C TYR A 79 -9.80 -8.93 2.93
N THR A 80 -9.54 -10.24 2.85
CA THR A 80 -8.19 -10.81 2.91
C THR A 80 -7.37 -10.37 1.69
N ALA A 81 -7.98 -10.27 0.51
CA ALA A 81 -7.32 -9.77 -0.70
C ALA A 81 -6.93 -8.29 -0.59
N ASN A 82 -7.83 -7.42 -0.11
CA ASN A 82 -7.54 -6.01 0.09
C ASN A 82 -6.47 -5.78 1.18
N LEU A 83 -6.55 -6.54 2.27
CA LEU A 83 -5.54 -6.52 3.33
C LEU A 83 -4.19 -7.01 2.79
N ALA A 84 -4.14 -8.11 2.05
CA ALA A 84 -2.92 -8.63 1.43
C ALA A 84 -2.34 -7.61 0.45
N ALA A 85 -3.16 -6.98 -0.39
CA ALA A 85 -2.73 -5.92 -1.30
C ALA A 85 -2.10 -4.74 -0.53
N PHE A 86 -2.69 -4.34 0.60
CA PHE A 86 -2.09 -3.29 1.45
C PHE A 86 -0.76 -3.74 2.07
N LEU A 87 -0.69 -4.97 2.60
CA LEU A 87 0.51 -5.50 3.24
C LEU A 87 1.67 -5.71 2.28
N THR A 88 1.40 -6.06 1.01
CA THR A 88 2.43 -6.23 -0.02
C THR A 88 2.79 -4.92 -0.71
N THR A 89 1.90 -3.92 -0.69
CA THR A 89 2.19 -2.62 -1.32
C THR A 89 3.01 -1.75 -0.38
N GLN A 90 4.33 -1.78 -0.54
CA GLN A 90 5.18 -0.69 -0.08
C GLN A 90 5.06 0.47 -1.06
N ARG A 91 4.24 1.47 -0.76
CA ARG A 91 4.24 2.71 -1.56
C ARG A 91 5.52 3.47 -1.25
N MET A 92 6.45 3.49 -2.20
CA MET A 92 7.54 4.46 -2.21
C MET A 92 6.93 5.84 -2.54
N VAL A 93 6.34 6.49 -1.55
CA VAL A 93 5.89 7.87 -1.69
C VAL A 93 7.09 8.76 -1.45
N SER A 94 7.67 9.29 -2.53
CA SER A 94 8.63 10.38 -2.39
C SER A 94 7.90 11.60 -1.82
N PRO A 95 8.41 12.24 -0.76
CA PRO A 95 7.81 13.46 -0.22
C PRO A 95 7.97 14.68 -1.14
N ILE A 96 8.73 14.55 -2.24
CA ILE A 96 9.03 15.60 -3.21
C ILE A 96 8.98 15.00 -4.62
N GLU A 97 8.21 15.61 -5.50
CA GLU A 97 8.13 15.19 -6.91
C GLU A 97 8.96 16.09 -7.84
N ASN A 98 9.07 17.39 -7.51
CA ASN A 98 9.69 18.40 -8.38
C ASN A 98 10.51 19.45 -7.61
N ALA A 99 11.36 20.18 -8.34
CA ALA A 99 12.16 21.28 -7.79
C ALA A 99 11.30 22.42 -7.22
N ASP A 100 10.13 22.68 -7.80
CA ASP A 100 9.17 23.67 -7.27
C ASP A 100 8.69 23.28 -5.86
N ASP A 101 8.33 22.02 -5.68
CA ASP A 101 7.89 21.49 -4.38
C ASP A 101 9.02 21.58 -3.35
N LEU A 102 10.24 21.24 -3.74
CA LEU A 102 11.45 21.40 -2.92
C LEU A 102 11.72 22.87 -2.53
N SER A 103 11.43 23.84 -3.40
CA SER A 103 11.60 25.27 -3.13
C SER A 103 10.52 25.85 -2.20
N SER A 104 9.36 25.19 -2.15
CA SER A 104 8.20 25.61 -1.36
C SER A 104 8.36 25.23 0.11
N GLN A 105 8.96 24.06 0.38
CA GLN A 105 9.24 23.57 1.72
C GLN A 105 10.61 24.01 2.24
N THR A 106 10.75 24.02 3.57
CA THR A 106 12.03 24.32 4.25
C THR A 106 12.54 23.16 5.12
N LYS A 107 11.83 22.02 5.11
CA LYS A 107 12.15 20.83 5.92
C LYS A 107 13.40 20.12 5.39
N ILE A 108 13.39 19.77 4.11
CA ILE A 108 14.54 19.16 3.43
C ILE A 108 15.49 20.27 3.00
N LYS A 109 16.74 20.20 3.44
CA LYS A 109 17.77 21.16 3.01
C LYS A 109 18.33 20.72 1.67
N TYR A 110 18.78 21.67 0.86
CA TYR A 110 19.35 21.36 -0.44
C TYR A 110 20.54 22.25 -0.74
N GLY A 111 21.41 21.77 -1.62
CA GLY A 111 22.60 22.50 -2.03
C GLY A 111 23.38 21.81 -3.13
N THR A 112 24.44 22.48 -3.57
CA THR A 112 25.27 22.11 -4.72
C THR A 112 26.74 21.99 -4.32
N LEU A 113 27.56 21.52 -5.26
CA LEU A 113 29.01 21.58 -5.13
C LEU A 113 29.48 23.04 -5.07
N GLY A 114 30.27 23.38 -4.04
CA GLY A 114 30.88 24.69 -3.88
C GLY A 114 31.78 25.02 -5.07
N ARG A 115 31.66 26.24 -5.59
CA ARG A 115 32.39 26.73 -6.78
C ARG A 115 32.15 25.92 -8.06
N GLY A 116 31.07 25.13 -8.11
CA GLY A 116 30.69 24.35 -9.30
C GLY A 116 29.85 25.16 -10.31
N SER A 117 29.77 24.65 -11.54
CA SER A 117 28.92 25.22 -12.60
C SER A 117 27.42 25.23 -12.24
N THR A 118 26.99 24.28 -11.41
CA THR A 118 25.62 24.22 -10.86
C THR A 118 25.35 25.36 -9.88
N MET A 119 26.34 25.75 -9.07
CA MET A 119 26.23 26.90 -8.16
C MET A 119 26.06 28.20 -8.97
N SER A 120 26.89 28.40 -10.00
CA SER A 120 26.77 29.58 -10.88
C SER A 120 25.44 29.62 -11.64
N PHE A 121 24.92 28.46 -12.05
CA PHE A 121 23.61 28.38 -12.70
C PHE A 121 22.49 28.95 -11.84
N PHE A 122 22.41 28.56 -10.56
CA PHE A 122 21.38 29.10 -9.66
C PHE A 122 21.56 30.59 -9.38
N ASN A 123 22.80 31.07 -9.34
CA ASN A 123 23.11 32.49 -9.17
C ASN A 123 22.70 33.34 -10.38
N GLU A 124 22.87 32.83 -11.60
CA GLU A 124 22.58 33.54 -12.85
C GLU A 124 21.13 33.31 -13.35
N SER A 125 20.42 32.35 -12.77
CA SER A 125 19.06 32.01 -13.16
C SER A 125 18.07 33.15 -12.94
N LYS A 126 17.14 33.34 -13.89
CA LYS A 126 16.06 34.35 -13.83
C LYS A 126 14.67 33.73 -13.58
N ILE A 127 14.62 32.44 -13.28
CA ILE A 127 13.38 31.72 -13.02
C ILE A 127 13.04 31.90 -11.54
N GLU A 128 11.81 32.31 -11.23
CA GLU A 128 11.38 32.66 -9.87
C GLU A 128 11.68 31.54 -8.85
N THR A 129 11.39 30.29 -9.20
CA THR A 129 11.69 29.11 -8.37
C THR A 129 13.18 29.01 -8.05
N TYR A 130 14.05 29.10 -9.07
CA TYR A 130 15.49 28.93 -8.89
C TYR A 130 16.14 30.12 -8.18
N GLU A 131 15.62 31.33 -8.38
CA GLU A 131 16.04 32.51 -7.64
C GLU A 131 15.70 32.37 -6.15
N ARG A 132 14.50 31.85 -5.83
CA ARG A 132 14.11 31.53 -4.45
C ARG A 132 15.01 30.46 -3.84
N MET A 133 15.31 29.40 -4.59
CA MET A 133 16.25 28.35 -4.17
C MET A 133 17.65 28.93 -3.91
N TRP A 134 18.13 29.81 -4.78
CA TRP A 134 19.41 30.49 -4.63
C TRP A 134 19.46 31.39 -3.39
N LYS A 135 18.39 32.16 -3.11
CA LYS A 135 18.29 32.97 -1.88
C LYS A 135 18.41 32.11 -0.62
N LEU A 136 17.85 30.91 -0.63
CA LEU A 136 17.96 29.98 0.50
C LEU A 136 19.36 29.35 0.59
N MET A 137 19.93 28.90 -0.53
CA MET A 137 21.28 28.33 -0.56
C MET A 137 22.37 29.34 -0.18
N SER A 138 22.26 30.58 -0.67
CA SER A 138 23.21 31.66 -0.39
C SER A 138 23.14 32.18 1.05
N SER A 139 22.01 31.96 1.75
CA SER A 139 21.85 32.39 3.15
C SER A 139 22.83 31.70 4.10
N ASN A 140 23.20 30.44 3.82
CA ASN A 140 24.09 29.66 4.68
C ASN A 140 25.12 28.89 3.82
N PRO A 141 26.43 29.19 3.96
CA PRO A 141 27.46 28.49 3.19
C PRO A 141 27.56 27.00 3.53
N ALA A 142 27.01 26.57 4.67
CA ALA A 142 26.98 25.17 5.10
C ALA A 142 26.08 24.25 4.23
N TYR A 143 25.26 24.81 3.33
CA TYR A 143 24.51 24.02 2.36
C TYR A 143 25.36 23.60 1.15
N PHE A 144 26.49 24.25 0.90
CA PHE A 144 27.40 23.80 -0.16
C PHE A 144 28.33 22.70 0.37
N VAL A 145 28.69 21.77 -0.51
CA VAL A 145 29.64 20.69 -0.22
C VAL A 145 30.93 20.90 -1.00
N ASN A 146 32.06 20.42 -0.49
CA ASN A 146 33.35 20.63 -1.14
C ASN A 146 33.68 19.54 -2.16
N SER A 147 33.09 18.35 -2.02
CA SER A 147 33.28 17.21 -2.91
C SER A 147 31.96 16.50 -3.22
N SER A 148 31.85 15.89 -4.40
CA SER A 148 30.68 15.10 -4.77
C SER A 148 30.47 13.89 -3.84
N ASN A 149 31.55 13.24 -3.39
CA ASN A 149 31.45 12.11 -2.46
C ASN A 149 30.92 12.56 -1.09
N GLU A 150 31.31 13.74 -0.62
CA GLU A 150 30.78 14.35 0.59
C GLU A 150 29.29 14.66 0.45
N GLY A 151 28.88 15.19 -0.72
CA GLY A 151 27.48 15.41 -1.07
C GLY A 151 26.64 14.14 -0.99
N ILE A 152 27.11 13.06 -1.61
CA ILE A 152 26.43 11.76 -1.58
C ILE A 152 26.34 11.20 -0.16
N ALA A 153 27.44 11.23 0.61
CA ALA A 153 27.44 10.76 2.00
C ALA A 153 26.50 11.58 2.90
N ARG A 154 26.34 12.88 2.62
CA ARG A 154 25.43 13.76 3.35
C ARG A 154 23.96 13.47 3.05
N VAL A 155 23.62 13.16 1.81
CA VAL A 155 22.27 12.72 1.42
C VAL A 155 21.88 11.44 2.15
N LYS A 156 22.82 10.50 2.31
CA LYS A 156 22.57 9.24 3.03
C LYS A 156 22.39 9.41 4.54
N SER A 157 23.08 10.38 5.14
CA SER A 157 23.12 10.54 6.60
C SER A 157 22.10 11.54 7.15
N SER A 158 21.55 12.41 6.31
CA SER A 158 20.65 13.49 6.73
C SER A 158 19.57 13.77 5.69
N ASP A 159 18.46 14.40 6.10
CA ASP A 159 17.38 14.88 5.21
C ASP A 159 17.87 16.06 4.34
N TYR A 160 18.74 15.75 3.38
CA TYR A 160 19.42 16.69 2.50
C TYR A 160 19.32 16.22 1.04
N ALA A 161 18.95 17.13 0.13
CA ALA A 161 18.93 16.88 -1.30
C ALA A 161 20.17 17.51 -1.96
N TYR A 162 20.95 16.68 -2.64
CA TYR A 162 22.14 17.13 -3.35
C TYR A 162 21.86 17.33 -4.84
N LEU A 163 22.10 18.54 -5.33
CA LEU A 163 21.93 18.90 -6.73
C LEU A 163 23.25 18.67 -7.47
N MET A 164 23.24 17.70 -8.38
CA MET A 164 24.39 17.26 -9.16
C MET A 164 24.03 17.16 -10.65
N GLU A 165 25.04 17.07 -11.51
CA GLU A 165 24.87 16.84 -12.95
C GLU A 165 24.28 15.45 -13.25
N SER A 166 23.48 15.34 -14.31
CA SER A 166 22.69 14.13 -14.62
C SER A 166 23.53 12.88 -14.81
N SER A 167 24.63 12.95 -15.56
CA SER A 167 25.57 11.85 -15.79
C SER A 167 26.14 11.27 -14.48
N MET A 168 26.55 12.15 -13.57
CA MET A 168 27.09 11.76 -12.26
C MET A 168 25.99 11.23 -11.34
N LEU A 169 24.77 11.76 -11.46
CA LEU A 169 23.61 11.34 -10.69
C LEU A 169 23.19 9.92 -11.09
N GLU A 170 23.02 9.69 -12.39
CA GLU A 170 22.72 8.37 -12.97
C GLU A 170 23.79 7.34 -12.57
N TYR A 171 25.07 7.71 -12.65
CA TYR A 171 26.18 6.87 -12.23
C TYR A 171 26.11 6.47 -10.74
N ALA A 172 25.69 7.40 -9.87
CA ALA A 172 25.61 7.18 -8.43
C ALA A 172 24.40 6.32 -8.05
N VAL A 173 23.22 6.63 -8.60
CA VAL A 173 21.98 5.88 -8.37
C VAL A 173 22.10 4.44 -8.87
N GLU A 174 22.75 4.22 -10.01
CA GLU A 174 22.95 2.88 -10.56
C GLU A 174 23.83 1.98 -9.67
N ARG A 175 24.77 2.59 -8.92
CA ARG A 175 25.63 1.85 -7.99
C ARG A 175 25.06 1.69 -6.60
N ASP A 176 24.13 2.56 -6.24
CA ASP A 176 23.74 2.75 -4.86
C ASP A 176 22.22 2.87 -4.75
N CYS A 177 21.58 1.75 -4.43
CA CYS A 177 20.13 1.64 -4.38
C CYS A 177 19.47 2.44 -3.23
N GLU A 178 20.26 3.01 -2.32
CA GLU A 178 19.76 3.93 -1.28
C GLU A 178 19.48 5.34 -1.85
N LEU A 179 20.03 5.65 -3.02
CA LEU A 179 19.84 6.93 -3.69
C LEU A 179 18.70 6.82 -4.71
N MET A 180 17.97 7.92 -4.87
CA MET A 180 16.91 8.04 -5.86
C MET A 180 17.03 9.39 -6.57
N GLN A 181 16.90 9.38 -7.90
CA GLN A 181 16.74 10.60 -8.68
C GLN A 181 15.30 11.09 -8.59
N ILE A 182 15.13 12.38 -8.28
CA ILE A 182 13.84 13.06 -8.22
C ILE A 182 13.80 14.15 -9.29
N GLY A 183 12.72 14.20 -10.06
CA GLY A 183 12.52 15.18 -11.12
C GLY A 183 13.34 14.93 -12.39
N GLY A 184 13.24 15.87 -13.33
CA GLY A 184 13.94 15.84 -14.61
C GLY A 184 15.19 16.73 -14.65
N LEU A 185 15.69 16.96 -15.85
CA LEU A 185 16.80 17.88 -16.11
C LEU A 185 16.37 19.33 -15.83
N LEU A 186 17.12 20.04 -14.98
CA LEU A 186 16.88 21.46 -14.68
C LEU A 186 17.46 22.40 -15.75
N ASP A 187 18.46 21.92 -16.47
CA ASP A 187 19.16 22.62 -17.55
C ASP A 187 19.70 21.60 -18.56
N GLN A 188 19.95 22.05 -19.79
CA GLN A 188 20.56 21.25 -20.85
C GLN A 188 22.02 21.67 -21.04
N LYS A 189 22.92 20.95 -20.38
CA LYS A 189 24.37 21.15 -20.50
C LYS A 189 25.03 19.96 -21.19
N GLY A 190 26.20 20.20 -21.78
CA GLY A 190 27.00 19.16 -22.44
C GLY A 190 28.47 19.28 -22.07
N TYR A 191 29.18 18.16 -22.08
CA TYR A 191 30.62 18.13 -21.88
C TYR A 191 31.36 18.48 -23.16
N GLY A 192 32.39 19.31 -23.04
CA GLY A 192 33.27 19.69 -24.13
C GLY A 192 34.73 19.72 -23.68
N ILE A 193 35.64 19.53 -24.62
CA ILE A 193 37.07 19.66 -24.38
C ILE A 193 37.46 21.13 -24.53
N GLY A 194 37.90 21.75 -23.44
CA GLY A 194 38.38 23.13 -23.44
C GLY A 194 39.82 23.21 -23.97
N LEU A 195 40.01 23.85 -25.12
CA LEU A 195 41.32 24.12 -25.69
C LEU A 195 41.77 25.55 -25.37
N PRO A 196 43.09 25.80 -25.23
CA PRO A 196 43.60 27.15 -25.10
C PRO A 196 43.19 27.98 -26.31
N LYS A 197 42.74 29.22 -26.04
CA LYS A 197 42.26 30.11 -27.08
C LYS A 197 43.42 30.46 -28.03
N GLY A 198 43.30 30.02 -29.29
CA GLY A 198 44.25 30.37 -30.36
C GLY A 198 45.19 29.24 -30.80
N GLU A 199 45.11 28.04 -30.23
CA GLU A 199 45.90 26.90 -30.70
C GLU A 199 45.14 26.02 -31.70
N SER A 200 45.81 25.65 -32.80
CA SER A 200 45.33 24.65 -33.76
C SER A 200 45.50 23.25 -33.17
N ALA A 201 44.49 22.76 -32.45
CA ALA A 201 44.53 21.43 -31.85
C ALA A 201 44.27 20.28 -32.85
N PHE A 202 43.92 20.61 -34.09
CA PHE A 202 43.63 19.66 -35.16
C PHE A 202 44.35 20.13 -36.42
N GLU A 203 45.59 19.70 -36.60
CA GLU A 203 46.33 19.78 -37.87
C GLU A 203 46.83 18.39 -38.24
#